data_AF-A0A7K4V0A9-F1
#
_entry.id   AF-A0A7K4V0A9-F1
#
_cell.length_a   1.000
_cell.length_b   1.000
_cell.length_c   1.000
_cell.angle_alpha   90.00
_cell.angle_beta   90.00
_cell.angle_gamma   90.00
#
_symmetry.space_group_name_H-M   'P 1'
#
loop_
_entity.id
_entity.type
_entity.pdbx_description
1 polymer ?
#
loop_
_entity_poly.entity_id
_entity_poly.type
_entity_poly.pdbx_seq_one_letter_code
_entity_poly.pdbx_strand_id
1 'polypeptide(L)'
;AGGGRLFEKICKWYYNAAGFNKYGLMRDDTLHEDDDVKEALKRLPEHLYNERVFRIKRALDLSLKHQILPKDQWVKYEEDHRYLEPYLKEVIRERQEREAWNKK
;
A
#
# COMPACT_ATOMS: atom_id res chain seq x y z
N ALA A 1 12.61 27.65 -1.84
CA ALA A 1 11.73 26.83 -0.99
C ALA A 1 10.24 26.85 -1.42
N GLY A 2 9.94 26.75 -2.74
CA GLY A 2 8.56 26.65 -3.26
C GLY A 2 8.23 25.32 -3.97
N GLY A 3 9.24 24.56 -4.39
CA GLY A 3 9.08 23.33 -5.16
C GLY A 3 8.44 22.15 -4.39
N GLY A 4 8.78 21.99 -3.10
CA GLY A 4 8.25 20.88 -2.29
C GLY A 4 6.73 20.93 -2.11
N ARG A 5 6.16 22.13 -1.90
CA ARG A 5 4.71 22.32 -1.73
C ARG A 5 3.93 22.12 -3.04
N LEU A 6 4.54 22.41 -4.18
CA LEU A 6 3.95 22.12 -5.48
C LEU A 6 3.96 20.62 -5.76
N PHE A 7 5.07 19.95 -5.47
CA PHE A 7 5.20 18.50 -5.60
C PHE A 7 4.17 17.75 -4.74
N GLU A 8 4.01 18.13 -3.48
CA GLU A 8 3.03 17.54 -2.57
C GLU A 8 1.59 17.67 -3.09
N LYS A 9 1.22 18.84 -3.64
CA LYS A 9 -0.10 19.04 -4.27
C LYS A 9 -0.32 18.12 -5.46
N ILE A 10 0.70 17.91 -6.29
CA ILE A 10 0.65 17.00 -7.44
C ILE A 10 0.49 15.55 -6.94
N CYS A 11 1.26 15.14 -5.93
CA CYS A 11 1.14 13.81 -5.32
C CYS A 11 -0.26 13.57 -4.73
N LYS A 12 -0.80 14.54 -3.98
CA LYS A 12 -2.15 14.45 -3.41
C LYS A 12 -3.23 14.40 -4.49
N TRP A 13 -3.08 15.16 -5.58
CA TRP A 13 -3.98 15.07 -6.72
C TRP A 13 -3.94 13.68 -7.36
N TYR A 14 -2.73 13.15 -7.62
CA TYR A 14 -2.56 11.83 -8.22
C TYR A 14 -3.10 10.70 -7.34
N TYR A 15 -2.90 10.79 -6.02
CA TYR A 15 -3.47 9.85 -5.05
C TYR A 15 -4.99 9.75 -5.17
N ASN A 16 -5.69 10.88 -5.25
CA ASN A 16 -7.15 10.90 -5.42
C ASN A 16 -7.58 10.44 -6.82
N ALA A 17 -6.75 10.66 -7.84
CA ALA A 17 -7.01 10.20 -9.20
C ALA A 17 -6.87 8.68 -9.35
N ALA A 18 -5.98 8.04 -8.58
CA ALA A 18 -5.76 6.60 -8.59
C ALA A 18 -6.99 5.79 -8.13
N GLY A 19 -7.88 6.37 -7.32
CA GLY A 19 -9.23 5.86 -7.06
C GLY A 19 -9.34 4.68 -6.10
N PHE A 20 -8.23 4.08 -5.65
CA PHE A 20 -8.25 3.01 -4.64
C PHE A 20 -8.81 3.48 -3.29
N ASN A 21 -8.64 4.77 -2.96
CA ASN A 21 -9.20 5.39 -1.77
C ASN A 21 -10.74 5.35 -1.73
N LYS A 22 -11.41 5.33 -2.89
CA LYS A 22 -12.88 5.19 -3.02
C LYS A 22 -13.39 3.81 -2.61
N TYR A 23 -12.52 2.80 -2.64
CA TYR A 23 -12.79 1.45 -2.16
C TYR A 23 -12.31 1.24 -0.71
N GLY A 24 -11.72 2.27 -0.11
CA GLY A 24 -11.19 2.22 1.25
C GLY A 24 -9.94 1.34 1.37
N LEU A 25 -9.18 1.21 0.29
CA LEU A 25 -7.86 0.60 0.28
C LEU A 25 -6.81 1.63 0.73
N MET A 26 -5.74 1.14 1.35
CA MET A 26 -4.50 1.90 1.57
C MET A 26 -3.52 1.63 0.42
N ARG A 27 -2.50 2.49 0.26
CA ARG A 27 -1.48 2.33 -0.80
C ARG A 27 -0.89 0.93 -0.82
N ASP A 28 -0.51 0.40 0.35
CA ASP A 28 0.17 -0.89 0.46
C ASP A 28 -0.72 -2.10 0.11
N ASP A 29 -2.05 -1.91 0.03
CA ASP A 29 -2.96 -2.95 -0.49
C ASP A 29 -2.85 -3.12 -2.00
N THR A 30 -2.43 -2.07 -2.71
CA THR A 30 -2.42 -1.99 -4.18
C THR A 30 -1.09 -2.43 -4.81
N LEU A 31 -0.10 -2.81 -3.99
CA LEU A 31 1.18 -3.31 -4.48
C LEU A 31 1.00 -4.66 -5.18
N HIS A 32 1.76 -4.88 -6.25
CA HIS A 32 1.82 -6.18 -6.90
C HIS A 32 2.52 -7.19 -5.97
N GLU A 33 1.86 -8.31 -5.69
CA GLU A 33 2.39 -9.34 -4.78
C GLU A 33 3.43 -10.23 -5.47
N ASP A 34 4.64 -9.68 -5.65
CA ASP A 34 5.84 -10.46 -6.03
C ASP A 34 6.38 -11.28 -4.84
N ASP A 35 7.49 -11.99 -5.03
CA ASP A 35 8.04 -12.86 -3.99
C ASP A 35 8.55 -12.08 -2.76
N ASP A 36 9.06 -10.86 -2.94
CA ASP A 36 9.50 -10.01 -1.82
C ASP A 36 8.30 -9.49 -1.02
N VAL A 37 7.25 -9.05 -1.71
CA VAL A 37 6.00 -8.58 -1.10
C VAL A 37 5.31 -9.72 -0.37
N LYS A 38 5.25 -10.92 -0.95
CA LYS A 38 4.70 -12.10 -0.26
C LYS A 38 5.46 -12.40 1.03
N GLU A 39 6.79 -12.32 1.01
CA GLU A 39 7.59 -12.55 2.21
C GLU A 39 7.39 -11.44 3.25
N ALA A 40 7.32 -10.18 2.82
CA ALA A 40 7.01 -9.06 3.70
C ALA A 40 5.62 -9.19 4.36
N LEU A 41 4.62 -9.69 3.61
CA LEU A 41 3.27 -9.94 4.14
C LEU A 41 3.25 -11.03 5.22
N LYS A 42 4.10 -12.06 5.13
CA LYS A 42 4.21 -13.10 6.16
C LYS A 42 4.82 -12.59 7.46
N ARG A 43 5.65 -11.53 7.40
CA ARG A 43 6.29 -10.91 8.57
C ARG A 43 5.37 -9.93 9.30
N LEU A 44 4.24 -9.57 8.71
CA LEU A 44 3.30 -8.63 9.33
C LEU A 44 2.71 -9.20 10.62
N PRO A 45 2.49 -8.36 11.65
CA PRO A 45 1.66 -8.71 12.78
C PRO A 45 0.25 -9.14 12.33
N GLU A 46 -0.31 -10.13 13.02
CA GLU A 46 -1.58 -10.75 12.65
C GLU A 46 -2.74 -9.74 12.55
N HIS A 47 -2.81 -8.76 13.47
CA HIS A 47 -3.87 -7.74 13.45
C HIS A 47 -3.83 -6.88 12.18
N LEU A 48 -2.64 -6.43 11.75
CA LEU A 48 -2.48 -5.64 10.51
C LEU A 48 -2.79 -6.47 9.27
N TYR A 49 -2.38 -7.75 9.28
CA TYR A 49 -2.70 -8.67 8.19
C TYR A 49 -4.22 -8.86 8.06
N ASN A 50 -4.92 -9.07 9.17
CA ASN A 50 -6.37 -9.23 9.19
C ASN A 50 -7.10 -7.95 8.72
N GLU A 51 -6.63 -6.78 9.14
CA GLU A 51 -7.15 -5.48 8.67
C GLU A 51 -6.95 -5.30 7.17
N ARG A 52 -5.77 -5.66 6.63
CA ARG A 52 -5.50 -5.68 5.19
C ARG A 52 -6.49 -6.58 4.46
N VAL A 53 -6.63 -7.83 4.92
CA VAL A 53 -7.52 -8.81 4.29
C VAL A 53 -8.98 -8.32 4.31
N PHE A 54 -9.42 -7.69 5.39
CA PHE A 54 -10.75 -7.08 5.47
C PHE A 54 -10.94 -5.95 4.45
N ARG A 55 -9.98 -5.03 4.33
CA ARG A 55 -10.01 -3.94 3.33
C ARG A 55 -10.07 -4.48 1.91
N ILE A 56 -9.27 -5.49 1.58
CA ILE A 56 -9.27 -6.14 0.26
C ILE A 56 -10.61 -6.82 -0.02
N LYS A 57 -11.16 -7.59 0.93
CA LYS A 57 -12.49 -8.21 0.78
C LYS A 57 -13.59 -7.18 0.52
N ARG A 58 -13.59 -6.08 1.27
CA ARG A 58 -14.53 -4.96 1.07
C ARG A 58 -14.37 -4.33 -0.31
N ALA A 59 -13.15 -4.09 -0.75
CA ALA A 59 -12.89 -3.51 -2.07
C ALA A 59 -13.36 -4.44 -3.20
N LEU A 60 -13.14 -5.75 -3.07
CA LEU A 60 -13.64 -6.75 -4.01
C LEU A 60 -15.17 -6.79 -4.06
N ASP A 61 -15.86 -6.78 -2.90
CA ASP A 61 -17.32 -6.73 -2.84
C ASP A 61 -17.90 -5.48 -3.52
N LEU A 62 -17.32 -4.31 -3.25
CA LEU A 62 -17.70 -3.05 -3.89
C LEU A 62 -17.45 -3.07 -5.40
N SER A 63 -16.30 -3.59 -5.83
CA SER A 63 -15.96 -3.75 -7.25
C SER A 63 -16.95 -4.66 -7.98
N LEU A 64 -17.31 -5.80 -7.37
CA LEU A 64 -18.31 -6.73 -7.90
C LEU A 64 -19.69 -6.06 -8.08
N LYS A 65 -20.07 -5.18 -7.15
CA LYS A 65 -21.33 -4.43 -7.20
C LYS A 65 -21.27 -3.19 -8.08
N HIS A 66 -20.10 -2.85 -8.62
CA HIS A 66 -19.83 -1.57 -9.26
C HIS A 66 -20.23 -0.36 -8.39
N GLN A 67 -20.01 -0.47 -7.09
CA GLN A 67 -20.31 0.55 -6.09
C GLN A 67 -19.01 1.11 -5.49
N ILE A 68 -19.12 2.30 -4.91
CA ILE A 68 -18.02 2.97 -4.20
C ILE A 68 -18.44 3.26 -2.76
N LEU A 69 -17.48 3.46 -1.86
CA LEU A 69 -17.79 3.88 -0.51
C LEU A 69 -18.40 5.29 -0.48
N PRO A 70 -19.23 5.61 0.53
CA PRO A 70 -19.56 6.98 0.88
C PRO A 70 -18.30 7.85 1.02
N LYS A 71 -18.38 9.11 0.58
CA LYS A 71 -17.21 10.02 0.46
C LYS A 71 -16.51 10.32 1.78
N ASP A 72 -17.26 10.29 2.88
CA ASP A 72 -16.79 10.44 4.26
C ASP A 72 -15.91 9.28 4.72
N GLN A 73 -16.04 8.10 4.10
CA GLN A 73 -15.27 6.89 4.42
C GLN A 73 -14.05 6.68 3.53
N TRP A 74 -13.75 7.61 2.62
CA TRP A 74 -12.58 7.51 1.75
C TRP A 74 -11.30 7.76 2.55
N VAL A 75 -10.30 6.92 2.33
CA VAL A 75 -8.98 7.09 2.97
C VAL A 75 -8.36 8.40 2.50
N LYS A 76 -8.03 9.29 3.44
CA LYS A 76 -7.38 10.56 3.13
C LYS A 76 -5.91 10.33 2.86
N TYR A 77 -5.33 11.19 2.02
CA TYR A 77 -3.91 11.14 1.68
C TYR A 77 -3.00 11.22 2.92
N GLU A 78 -3.41 12.02 3.90
CA GLU A 78 -2.66 12.24 5.14
C GLU A 78 -2.79 11.09 6.15
N GLU A 79 -3.84 10.27 6.02
CA GLU A 79 -4.15 9.15 6.91
C GLU A 79 -3.63 7.80 6.36
N ASP A 80 -3.09 7.78 5.14
CA ASP A 80 -2.56 6.56 4.52
C ASP A 80 -1.21 6.16 5.13
N HIS A 81 -1.25 5.14 5.99
CA HIS A 81 -0.08 4.59 6.65
C HIS A 81 0.58 3.49 5.82
N ARG A 82 1.89 3.64 5.60
CA ARG A 82 2.72 2.70 4.84
C ARG A 82 3.19 1.53 5.71
N TYR A 83 2.24 0.72 6.15
CA TYR A 83 2.46 -0.35 7.13
C TYR A 83 3.37 -1.49 6.61
N LEU A 84 3.46 -1.71 5.30
CA LEU A 84 4.26 -2.79 4.70
C LEU A 84 5.68 -2.34 4.33
N GLU A 85 5.89 -1.04 4.10
CA GLU A 85 7.18 -0.47 3.69
C GLU A 85 8.38 -0.88 4.56
N PRO A 86 8.32 -0.91 5.91
CA PRO A 86 9.47 -1.31 6.71
C PRO A 86 9.86 -2.78 6.50
N TYR A 87 8.89 -3.69 6.43
CA TYR A 87 9.12 -5.11 6.20
C TYR A 87 9.64 -5.38 4.78
N LEU A 88 9.07 -4.70 3.79
CA LEU A 88 9.50 -4.84 2.39
C LEU A 88 10.94 -4.37 2.18
N LYS A 89 11.33 -3.25 2.80
CA LYS A 89 12.71 -2.76 2.75
C LYS A 89 13.70 -3.75 3.35
N GLU A 90 13.32 -4.41 4.44
CA GLU A 90 14.15 -5.43 5.07
C GLU A 90 14.35 -6.66 4.16
N VAL A 91 13.27 -7.19 3.59
CA VAL A 91 13.31 -8.33 2.66
C VAL A 91 14.18 -8.02 1.45
N ILE A 92 14.00 -6.84 0.83
CA ILE A 92 14.81 -6.42 -0.33
C ILE A 92 16.29 -6.30 0.06
N ARG A 93 16.60 -5.75 1.24
CA ARG A 93 17.97 -5.64 1.74
C ARG A 93 18.62 -7.01 1.92
N GLU A 94 17.93 -7.96 2.55
CA GLU A 94 18.41 -9.33 2.73
C GLU A 94 18.66 -10.05 1.40
N ARG A 95 17.77 -9.86 0.41
CA ARG A 95 17.95 -10.41 -0.93
C ARG A 95 19.20 -9.84 -1.60
N GLN A 96 19.35 -8.52 -1.57
CA GLN A 96 20.51 -7.83 -2.15
C GLN A 96 21.82 -8.25 -1.49
N GLU A 97 21.82 -8.46 -0.17
CA GLU A 97 22.98 -8.97 0.57
C GLU A 97 23.34 -10.40 0.12
N ARG A 98 22.35 -11.29 -0.01
CA ARG A 98 22.56 -12.66 -0.49
C ARG A 98 23.08 -12.70 -1.93
N GLU A 99 22.54 -11.85 -2.81
CA GLU A 99 23.02 -11.72 -4.18
C GLU A 99 24.46 -11.18 -4.23
N ALA A 100 24.79 -10.20 -3.40
CA ALA A 100 26.15 -9.65 -3.32
C ALA A 100 27.15 -10.66 -2.76
N TRP A 101 26.72 -11.51 -1.82
CA TRP A 101 27.53 -12.60 -1.29
C TRP A 101 27.78 -13.68 -2.35
N ASN A 102 26.75 -14.12 -3.07
CA ASN A 102 26.87 -15.17 -4.10
C ASN A 102 27.63 -14.73 -5.36
N LYS A 103 27.78 -13.41 -5.57
CA LYS A 103 28.60 -12.84 -6.66
C LYS A 103 30.08 -12.78 -6.32
N LYS A 104 30.46 -12.92 -5.05
CA LYS A 104 31.85 -13.07 -4.61
C LYS A 104 32.30 -14.52 -4.70
#